data_AF-A0A5E6Y7Y2-F1
#
_entry.id   AF-A0A5E6Y7Y2-F1
#
_cell.length_a   1.000
_cell.length_b   1.000
_cell.length_c   1.000
_cell.angle_alpha   90.00
_cell.angle_beta   90.00
_cell.angle_gamma   90.00
#
_symmetry.space_group_name_H-M   'P 1'
#
loop_
_entity.id
_entity.type
_entity.pdbx_description
1 polymer ?
#
loop_
_entity_poly.entity_id
_entity_poly.type
_entity_poly.pdbx_seq_one_letter_code
_entity_poly.pdbx_strand_id
1 'polypeptide(L)'
;MAIDAASKGGPLREALQAYGPNLEWDVNTKAAQARYTNGFENVEGKLLGEESGAWKIDFYGSSGSELKRDGKQLSQAATENEPAQVFDRAAIPVPDGAPMGASFERALYSAYMGGSWTVVSGPGEGSTVQFQADGQVTGLPGADRYALCLAGDCASMSGGNDNMWLQLNGQGNAWIFTRKGKELEIFQTVNTAQADEQPQFTPGDRKWVLEKQ
;
A
#
# COMPACT_ATOMS: atom_id res chain seq x y z
N MET A 1 -12.82 5.64 -1.18
CA MET A 1 -11.46 5.76 -1.75
C MET A 1 -10.74 4.42 -1.65
N ALA A 2 -9.52 4.27 -2.18
CA ALA A 2 -8.79 3.00 -2.22
C ALA A 2 -8.69 2.31 -0.85
N ILE A 3 -8.31 3.07 0.20
CA ILE A 3 -8.17 2.54 1.57
C ILE A 3 -9.52 2.09 2.15
N ASP A 4 -10.61 2.82 1.91
CA ASP A 4 -11.96 2.42 2.37
C ASP A 4 -12.47 1.16 1.67
N ALA A 5 -12.06 0.94 0.43
CA ALA A 5 -12.37 -0.28 -0.29
C ALA A 5 -11.56 -1.45 0.27
N ALA A 6 -10.26 -1.26 0.46
CA ALA A 6 -9.38 -2.26 1.05
C ALA A 6 -9.83 -2.64 2.48
N SER A 7 -10.24 -1.67 3.30
CA SER A 7 -10.64 -1.89 4.69
C SER A 7 -11.84 -2.83 4.87
N LYS A 8 -12.65 -3.01 3.82
CA LYS A 8 -13.76 -3.99 3.79
C LYS A 8 -13.26 -5.45 3.82
N GLY A 9 -11.95 -5.67 3.67
CA GLY A 9 -11.30 -6.97 3.84
C GLY A 9 -11.53 -7.91 2.66
N GLY A 10 -11.60 -7.38 1.44
CA GLY A 10 -11.45 -8.14 0.20
C GLY A 10 -10.01 -8.07 -0.33
N PRO A 11 -9.76 -8.54 -1.58
CA PRO A 11 -8.42 -8.51 -2.17
C PRO A 11 -7.84 -7.10 -2.22
N LEU A 12 -6.65 -6.92 -1.65
CA LEU A 12 -6.00 -5.62 -1.52
C LEU A 12 -5.73 -5.01 -2.89
N ARG A 13 -5.13 -5.77 -3.79
CA ARG A 13 -4.74 -5.27 -5.11
C ARG A 13 -5.94 -4.80 -5.93
N GLU A 14 -7.02 -5.56 -5.92
CA GLU A 14 -8.26 -5.20 -6.61
C GLU A 14 -8.80 -3.87 -6.07
N ALA A 15 -8.79 -3.72 -4.74
CA ALA A 15 -9.21 -2.49 -4.09
C ALA A 15 -8.30 -1.29 -4.42
N LEU A 16 -7.00 -1.48 -4.62
CA LEU A 16 -6.11 -0.39 -5.04
C LEU A 16 -6.29 -0.06 -6.52
N GLN A 17 -6.30 -1.06 -7.39
CA GLN A 17 -6.44 -0.89 -8.85
C GLN A 17 -7.75 -0.20 -9.24
N ALA A 18 -8.86 -0.50 -8.55
CA ALA A 18 -10.16 0.07 -8.84
C ALA A 18 -10.27 1.58 -8.56
N TYR A 19 -9.36 2.15 -7.77
CA TYR A 19 -9.42 3.56 -7.34
C TYR A 19 -8.28 4.41 -7.91
N GLY A 20 -7.60 3.89 -8.94
CA GLY A 20 -6.58 4.58 -9.74
C GLY A 20 -5.15 4.37 -9.23
N PRO A 21 -4.15 4.68 -10.06
CA PRO A 21 -2.77 4.25 -9.85
C PRO A 21 -2.01 5.09 -8.81
N ASN A 22 -2.37 6.36 -8.63
CA ASN A 22 -1.66 7.23 -7.70
C ASN A 22 -2.11 6.93 -6.27
N LEU A 23 -1.14 6.72 -5.37
CA LEU A 23 -1.35 6.33 -3.98
C LEU A 23 -1.22 7.54 -3.03
N GLU A 24 -0.29 8.44 -3.32
CA GLU A 24 -0.04 9.62 -2.50
C GLU A 24 0.35 10.82 -3.36
N TRP A 25 -0.10 12.00 -2.94
CA TRP A 25 0.33 13.30 -3.45
C TRP A 25 0.99 14.11 -2.33
N ASP A 26 2.12 14.74 -2.66
CA ASP A 26 2.73 15.81 -1.87
C ASP A 26 2.77 17.10 -2.70
N VAL A 27 2.13 18.14 -2.19
CA VAL A 27 2.03 19.44 -2.87
C VAL A 27 2.65 20.52 -1.99
N ASN A 28 3.78 21.05 -2.45
CA ASN A 28 4.49 22.14 -1.81
C ASN A 28 4.33 23.43 -2.60
N THR A 29 3.30 24.20 -2.26
CA THR A 29 2.99 25.47 -2.94
C THR A 29 4.06 26.54 -2.72
N LYS A 30 4.81 26.49 -1.61
CA LYS A 30 5.90 27.45 -1.35
C LYS A 30 7.10 27.20 -2.25
N ALA A 31 7.38 25.94 -2.58
CA ALA A 31 8.46 25.54 -3.47
C ALA A 31 8.03 25.42 -4.94
N ALA A 32 6.75 25.70 -5.26
CA ALA A 32 6.16 25.48 -6.57
C ALA A 32 6.39 24.04 -7.10
N GLN A 33 6.22 23.04 -6.21
CA GLN A 33 6.50 21.63 -6.49
C GLN A 33 5.27 20.79 -6.16
N ALA A 34 5.00 19.78 -6.99
CA ALA A 34 4.06 18.72 -6.71
C ALA A 34 4.71 17.38 -7.05
N ARG A 35 4.47 16.37 -6.23
CA ARG A 35 5.03 15.03 -6.39
C ARG A 35 3.94 14.01 -6.13
N TYR A 36 3.97 12.89 -6.82
CA TYR A 36 3.12 11.75 -6.50
C TYR A 36 3.89 10.44 -6.56
N THR A 37 3.32 9.40 -5.96
CA THR A 37 3.78 8.02 -6.16
C THR A 37 2.63 7.11 -6.52
N ASN A 38 2.91 6.12 -7.38
CA ASN A 38 2.04 4.98 -7.66
C ASN A 38 2.55 3.68 -6.99
N GLY A 39 3.51 3.80 -6.07
CA GLY A 39 4.17 2.68 -5.39
C GLY A 39 5.30 2.02 -6.18
N PHE A 40 5.44 2.31 -7.49
CA PHE A 40 6.56 1.87 -8.30
C PHE A 40 7.57 3.00 -8.54
N GLU A 41 7.08 4.18 -8.89
CA GLU A 41 7.90 5.37 -9.14
C GLU A 41 7.44 6.57 -8.31
N ASN A 42 8.35 7.53 -8.18
CA ASN A 42 8.07 8.85 -7.64
C ASN A 42 8.21 9.85 -8.77
N VAL A 43 7.11 10.52 -9.09
CA VAL A 43 7.07 11.51 -10.18
C VAL A 43 7.08 12.90 -9.57
N GLU A 44 7.93 13.76 -10.10
CA GLU A 44 8.07 15.15 -9.68
C GLU A 44 7.63 16.08 -10.82
N GLY A 45 6.80 17.06 -10.47
CA GLY A 45 6.28 18.06 -11.37
C GLY A 45 6.38 19.46 -10.79
N LYS A 46 6.31 20.44 -11.68
CA LYS A 46 6.32 21.86 -11.35
C LYS A 46 4.89 22.35 -11.20
N LEU A 47 4.59 22.97 -10.07
CA LEU A 47 3.34 23.67 -9.85
C LEU A 47 3.37 25.01 -10.61
N LEU A 48 2.55 25.16 -11.64
CA LEU A 48 2.52 26.37 -12.49
C LEU A 48 1.72 27.52 -11.88
N GLY A 49 0.85 27.23 -10.90
CA GLY A 49 -0.02 28.20 -10.24
C GLY A 49 -1.45 27.67 -10.09
N GLU A 50 -2.30 28.51 -9.51
CA GLU A 50 -3.73 28.24 -9.36
C GLU A 50 -4.53 29.00 -10.42
N GLU A 51 -5.29 28.29 -11.24
CA GLU A 51 -6.22 28.87 -12.21
C GLU A 51 -7.63 28.35 -11.89
N SER A 52 -8.58 29.26 -11.67
CA SER A 52 -9.98 28.90 -11.35
C SER A 52 -10.16 27.97 -10.13
N GLY A 53 -9.27 28.06 -9.14
CA GLY A 53 -9.32 27.22 -7.94
C GLY A 53 -8.68 25.84 -8.09
N ALA A 54 -8.01 25.59 -9.22
CA ALA A 54 -7.30 24.36 -9.50
C ALA A 54 -5.80 24.63 -9.75
N TRP A 55 -4.97 23.76 -9.23
CA TRP A 55 -3.53 23.74 -9.41
C TRP A 55 -3.16 22.97 -10.67
N LYS A 56 -2.39 23.61 -11.56
CA LYS A 56 -1.83 22.95 -12.74
C LYS A 56 -0.42 22.47 -12.45
N ILE A 57 -0.18 21.19 -12.71
CA ILE A 57 1.10 20.54 -12.51
C ILE A 57 1.65 20.17 -13.88
N ASP A 58 2.85 20.63 -14.18
CA ASP A 58 3.59 20.26 -15.38
C ASP A 58 4.61 19.17 -15.05
N PHE A 59 4.59 18.10 -15.83
CA PHE A 59 5.53 16.99 -15.72
C PHE A 59 6.44 16.99 -16.94
N TYR A 60 7.74 16.97 -16.72
CA TYR A 60 8.69 17.01 -17.83
C TYR A 60 8.50 15.79 -18.74
N GLY A 61 8.10 16.03 -19.99
CA GLY A 61 7.91 14.99 -20.99
C GLY A 61 6.61 14.17 -20.85
N SER A 62 5.65 14.61 -20.04
CA SER A 62 4.36 13.93 -19.86
C SER A 62 3.20 14.94 -19.92
N SER A 63 1.97 14.44 -20.02
CA SER A 63 0.76 15.25 -19.85
C SER A 63 0.69 15.77 -18.41
N GLY A 64 0.43 17.06 -18.23
CA GLY A 64 0.21 17.65 -16.91
C GLY A 64 -1.06 17.13 -16.24
N SER A 65 -1.13 17.30 -14.92
CA SER A 65 -2.32 16.96 -14.12
C SER A 65 -2.91 18.23 -13.50
N GLU A 66 -4.22 18.18 -13.21
CA GLU A 66 -4.94 19.24 -12.52
C GLU A 66 -5.41 18.74 -11.15
N LEU A 67 -5.06 19.46 -10.10
CA LEU A 67 -5.45 19.16 -8.73
C LEU A 67 -6.33 20.27 -8.17
N LYS A 68 -7.44 19.89 -7.55
CA LYS A 68 -8.29 20.83 -6.81
C LYS A 68 -8.33 20.42 -5.35
N ARG A 69 -8.15 21.40 -4.47
CA ARG A 69 -8.22 21.18 -3.02
C ARG A 69 -9.52 21.71 -2.46
N ASP A 70 -10.22 20.86 -1.71
CA ASP A 70 -11.40 21.24 -0.92
C ASP A 70 -11.18 20.82 0.54
N GLY A 71 -10.73 21.78 1.37
CA GLY A 71 -10.41 21.54 2.77
C GLY A 71 -9.32 20.48 2.98
N LYS A 72 -9.76 19.28 3.40
CA LYS A 72 -8.91 18.10 3.64
C LYS A 72 -8.88 17.11 2.47
N GLN A 73 -9.66 17.37 1.42
CA GLN A 73 -9.68 16.55 0.22
C GLN A 73 -8.88 17.20 -0.90
N LEU A 74 -8.25 16.34 -1.69
CA LEU A 74 -7.60 16.67 -2.95
C LEU A 74 -8.24 15.82 -4.03
N SER A 75 -8.69 16.45 -5.11
CA SER A 75 -9.22 15.77 -6.29
C SER A 75 -8.29 15.99 -7.47
N GLN A 76 -7.84 14.89 -8.07
CA GLN A 76 -7.15 14.86 -9.35
C GLN A 76 -8.19 14.73 -10.46
N ALA A 77 -8.15 15.64 -11.44
CA ALA A 77 -8.98 15.56 -12.63
C ALA A 77 -8.54 14.40 -13.53
N ALA A 78 -9.48 13.83 -14.28
CA ALA A 78 -9.14 12.86 -15.31
C ALA A 78 -8.38 13.53 -16.45
N THR A 79 -7.40 12.83 -17.01
CA THR A 79 -6.70 13.18 -18.24
C THR A 79 -6.92 12.07 -19.28
N GLU A 80 -6.27 12.16 -20.44
CA GLU A 80 -6.25 11.05 -21.40
C GLU A 80 -5.54 9.80 -20.84
N ASN A 81 -4.62 9.99 -19.88
CA ASN A 81 -3.75 8.93 -19.36
C ASN A 81 -4.07 8.52 -17.92
N GLU A 82 -4.77 9.35 -17.15
CA GLU A 82 -5.04 9.13 -15.74
C GLU A 82 -6.54 9.26 -15.43
N PRO A 83 -7.13 8.36 -14.61
CA PRO A 83 -8.50 8.52 -14.16
C PRO A 83 -8.61 9.66 -13.15
N ALA A 84 -9.83 10.17 -12.95
CA ALA A 84 -10.11 11.04 -11.82
C ALA A 84 -9.92 10.29 -10.50
N GLN A 85 -9.26 10.90 -9.52
CA GLN A 85 -9.01 10.30 -8.20
C GLN A 85 -9.26 11.31 -7.09
N VAL A 86 -9.62 10.81 -5.90
CA VAL A 86 -9.83 11.62 -4.70
C VAL A 86 -8.95 11.08 -3.58
N PHE A 87 -8.30 11.99 -2.87
CA PHE A 87 -7.37 11.73 -1.79
C PHE A 87 -7.81 12.50 -0.54
N ASP A 88 -7.79 11.84 0.61
CA ASP A 88 -7.91 12.50 1.91
C ASP A 88 -6.53 12.85 2.46
N ARG A 89 -6.46 13.98 3.17
CA ARG A 89 -5.28 14.36 3.92
C ARG A 89 -4.95 13.30 4.96
N ALA A 90 -3.71 12.82 4.96
CA ALA A 90 -3.22 11.85 5.93
C ALA A 90 -3.50 12.28 7.38
N ALA A 91 -4.18 11.39 8.12
CA ALA A 91 -4.51 11.61 9.53
C ALA A 91 -3.40 11.12 10.48
N ILE A 92 -2.63 10.11 10.05
CA ILE A 92 -1.52 9.55 10.81
C ILE A 92 -0.25 10.29 10.37
N PRO A 93 0.43 11.03 11.26
CA PRO A 93 1.66 11.72 10.91
C PRO A 93 2.76 10.71 10.59
N VAL A 94 3.60 11.04 9.62
CA VAL A 94 4.88 10.37 9.34
C VAL A 94 6.03 11.21 9.93
N PRO A 95 7.17 10.59 10.30
CA PRO A 95 8.35 11.34 10.72
C PRO A 95 8.83 12.30 9.62
N ASP A 96 9.48 13.39 10.04
CA ASP A 96 10.13 14.30 9.10
C ASP A 96 11.16 13.55 8.24
N GLY A 97 11.15 13.79 6.94
CA GLY A 97 12.03 13.10 5.98
C GLY A 97 11.59 11.68 5.62
N ALA A 98 10.40 11.24 6.04
CA ALA A 98 9.83 9.98 5.55
C ALA A 98 9.75 9.98 4.00
N PRO A 99 9.99 8.83 3.36
CA PRO A 99 9.89 8.73 1.91
C PRO A 99 8.46 8.98 1.43
N MET A 100 8.34 9.41 0.17
CA MET A 100 7.05 9.49 -0.51
C MET A 100 6.33 8.14 -0.44
N GLY A 101 5.03 8.17 -0.14
CA GLY A 101 4.20 6.96 0.02
C GLY A 101 4.07 6.48 1.47
N ALA A 102 4.92 6.97 2.40
CA ALA A 102 4.86 6.54 3.80
C ALA A 102 3.54 6.92 4.48
N SER A 103 2.89 8.02 4.07
CA SER A 103 1.61 8.43 4.67
C SER A 103 0.49 7.51 4.22
N PHE A 104 0.49 7.16 2.93
CA PHE A 104 -0.41 6.17 2.36
C PHE A 104 -0.22 4.79 3.00
N GLU A 105 1.02 4.30 3.10
CA GLU A 105 1.32 3.02 3.74
C GLU A 105 0.80 2.97 5.17
N ARG A 106 1.04 4.01 5.99
CA ARG A 106 0.52 4.05 7.36
C ARG A 106 -0.99 4.00 7.43
N ALA A 107 -1.67 4.76 6.57
CA ALA A 107 -3.12 4.78 6.51
C ALA A 107 -3.67 3.41 6.06
N LEU A 108 -3.07 2.82 5.03
CA LEU A 108 -3.44 1.50 4.53
C LEU A 108 -3.19 0.41 5.58
N TYR A 109 -2.02 0.39 6.20
CA TYR A 109 -1.66 -0.59 7.23
C TYR A 109 -2.62 -0.51 8.41
N SER A 110 -2.92 0.71 8.89
CA SER A 110 -3.89 0.92 9.96
C SER A 110 -5.29 0.41 9.59
N ALA A 111 -5.76 0.65 8.36
CA ALA A 111 -7.10 0.30 7.95
C ALA A 111 -7.26 -1.18 7.56
N TYR A 112 -6.23 -1.76 6.94
CA TYR A 112 -6.25 -3.09 6.36
C TYR A 112 -5.78 -4.15 7.38
N MET A 113 -4.55 -4.04 7.87
CA MET A 113 -3.96 -5.00 8.80
C MET A 113 -4.13 -4.59 10.26
N GLY A 114 -4.30 -3.31 10.53
CA GLY A 114 -4.18 -2.75 11.87
C GLY A 114 -5.16 -3.34 12.87
N GLY A 115 -4.72 -3.43 14.12
CA GLY A 115 -5.49 -3.98 15.23
C GLY A 115 -4.97 -5.31 15.73
N SER A 116 -5.73 -5.89 16.66
CA SER A 116 -5.42 -7.15 17.33
C SER A 116 -6.06 -8.32 16.60
N TRP A 117 -5.27 -9.38 16.40
CA TRP A 117 -5.69 -10.60 15.75
C TRP A 117 -5.36 -11.78 16.63
N THR A 118 -6.22 -12.78 16.70
CA THR A 118 -5.93 -14.04 17.38
C THR A 118 -5.42 -15.05 16.36
N VAL A 119 -4.33 -15.77 16.68
CA VAL A 119 -3.91 -16.92 15.88
C VAL A 119 -4.89 -18.06 16.14
N VAL A 120 -5.77 -18.38 15.20
CA VAL A 120 -6.74 -19.47 15.34
C VAL A 120 -6.20 -20.80 14.83
N SER A 121 -5.16 -20.78 13.99
CA SER A 121 -4.45 -21.98 13.55
C SER A 121 -3.02 -21.60 13.14
N GLY A 122 -2.06 -22.46 13.50
CA GLY A 122 -0.65 -22.33 13.11
C GLY A 122 0.29 -22.00 14.27
N PRO A 123 1.56 -21.69 13.99
CA PRO A 123 2.53 -21.33 15.03
C PRO A 123 2.02 -20.16 15.88
N GLY A 124 2.01 -20.36 17.19
CA GLY A 124 1.52 -19.35 18.14
C GLY A 124 0.00 -19.38 18.36
N GLU A 125 -0.69 -20.47 18.00
CA GLU A 125 -2.13 -20.66 18.23
C GLU A 125 -2.58 -20.19 19.63
N GLY A 126 -3.69 -19.45 19.66
CA GLY A 126 -4.22 -18.80 20.86
C GLY A 126 -3.57 -17.47 21.23
N SER A 127 -2.42 -17.11 20.62
CA SER A 127 -1.73 -15.85 20.90
C SER A 127 -2.37 -14.68 20.15
N THR A 128 -2.13 -13.47 20.66
CA THR A 128 -2.52 -12.22 19.99
C THR A 128 -1.37 -11.69 19.15
N VAL A 129 -1.66 -11.40 17.88
CA VAL A 129 -0.82 -10.68 16.93
C VAL A 129 -1.29 -9.24 16.83
N GLN A 130 -0.35 -8.29 16.86
CA GLN A 130 -0.63 -6.88 16.63
C GLN A 130 0.11 -6.41 15.38
N PHE A 131 -0.62 -6.01 14.35
CA PHE A 131 -0.05 -5.29 13.21
C PHE A 131 -0.16 -3.78 13.45
N GLN A 132 0.98 -3.10 13.36
CA GLN A 132 1.07 -1.66 13.57
C GLN A 132 1.09 -0.91 12.25
N ALA A 133 0.67 0.36 12.29
CA ALA A 133 0.61 1.23 11.10
C ALA A 133 2.00 1.51 10.51
N ASP A 134 3.08 1.40 11.29
CA ASP A 134 4.45 1.67 10.85
C ASP A 134 5.19 0.42 10.34
N GLY A 135 4.47 -0.68 10.15
CA GLY A 135 5.01 -1.95 9.68
C GLY A 135 5.63 -2.83 10.79
N GLN A 136 5.52 -2.47 12.06
CA GLN A 136 5.88 -3.40 13.15
C GLN A 136 4.81 -4.49 13.32
N VAL A 137 5.25 -5.71 13.64
CA VAL A 137 4.37 -6.78 14.08
C VAL A 137 4.87 -7.35 15.40
N THR A 138 3.96 -7.62 16.33
CA THR A 138 4.27 -8.30 17.60
C THR A 138 3.39 -9.52 17.76
N GLY A 139 3.92 -10.58 18.36
CA GLY A 139 3.16 -11.80 18.67
C GLY A 139 3.00 -12.79 17.52
N LEU A 140 3.36 -12.41 16.28
CA LEU A 140 3.45 -13.34 15.15
C LEU A 140 4.79 -14.09 15.20
N PRO A 141 4.83 -15.41 15.43
CA PRO A 141 6.10 -16.13 15.52
C PRO A 141 6.88 -16.03 14.20
N GLY A 142 8.16 -15.64 14.29
CA GLY A 142 9.03 -15.54 13.13
C GLY A 142 8.96 -14.21 12.37
N ALA A 143 8.29 -13.18 12.92
CA ALA A 143 8.28 -11.84 12.34
C ALA A 143 8.25 -10.73 13.40
N ASP A 144 8.99 -9.65 13.16
CA ASP A 144 8.96 -8.36 13.89
C ASP A 144 8.54 -7.18 12.99
N ARG A 145 8.56 -7.38 11.66
CA ARG A 145 8.18 -6.39 10.66
C ARG A 145 7.34 -7.00 9.55
N TYR A 146 6.47 -6.20 8.96
CA TYR A 146 5.75 -6.53 7.73
C TYR A 146 5.68 -5.33 6.77
N ALA A 147 5.50 -5.63 5.48
CA ALA A 147 5.15 -4.65 4.47
C ALA A 147 4.17 -5.27 3.47
N LEU A 148 3.09 -4.58 3.12
CA LEU A 148 2.18 -5.03 2.07
C LEU A 148 2.77 -4.63 0.72
N CYS A 149 2.78 -5.55 -0.24
CA CYS A 149 3.22 -5.20 -1.57
C CYS A 149 2.09 -4.51 -2.34
N LEU A 150 2.34 -3.26 -2.74
CA LEU A 150 1.34 -2.38 -3.35
C LEU A 150 1.46 -2.31 -4.87
N ALA A 151 2.69 -2.34 -5.39
CA ALA A 151 3.01 -2.14 -6.81
C ALA A 151 4.39 -2.74 -7.17
N GLY A 152 4.81 -2.57 -8.42
CA GLY A 152 6.14 -2.96 -8.90
C GLY A 152 6.39 -4.47 -8.97
N ASP A 153 7.65 -4.86 -8.92
CA ASP A 153 8.04 -6.27 -9.10
C ASP A 153 7.48 -7.18 -8.01
N CYS A 154 7.44 -6.73 -6.75
CA CYS A 154 6.82 -7.55 -5.70
C CYS A 154 5.36 -7.87 -6.06
N ALA A 155 4.68 -6.97 -6.78
CA ALA A 155 3.29 -7.13 -7.16
C ALA A 155 3.17 -7.99 -8.43
N SER A 156 4.06 -7.87 -9.40
CA SER A 156 3.99 -8.70 -10.61
C SER A 156 4.37 -10.16 -10.33
N MET A 157 5.29 -10.42 -9.40
CA MET A 157 5.82 -11.75 -9.10
C MET A 157 4.84 -12.70 -8.40
N SER A 158 3.70 -12.24 -7.86
CA SER A 158 2.79 -13.09 -7.07
C SER A 158 1.66 -13.75 -7.86
N GLY A 159 1.69 -13.68 -9.20
CA GLY A 159 0.66 -14.30 -10.04
C GLY A 159 -0.76 -13.77 -9.76
N GLY A 160 -0.88 -12.52 -9.33
CA GLY A 160 -2.15 -11.88 -8.96
C GLY A 160 -2.57 -12.04 -7.51
N ASN A 161 -1.87 -12.84 -6.71
CA ASN A 161 -2.15 -12.98 -5.27
C ASN A 161 -1.73 -11.72 -4.50
N ASP A 162 -2.45 -11.39 -3.43
CA ASP A 162 -1.96 -10.42 -2.46
C ASP A 162 -0.74 -11.01 -1.75
N ASN A 163 0.31 -10.20 -1.59
CA ASN A 163 1.54 -10.63 -0.95
C ASN A 163 2.08 -9.57 0.00
N MET A 164 2.85 -10.03 0.97
CA MET A 164 3.50 -9.21 1.97
C MET A 164 4.93 -9.71 2.19
N TRP A 165 5.81 -8.80 2.60
CA TRP A 165 7.10 -9.15 3.17
C TRP A 165 6.90 -9.36 4.68
N LEU A 166 7.38 -10.49 5.23
CA LEU A 166 7.54 -10.66 6.67
C LEU A 166 9.02 -10.76 6.99
N GLN A 167 9.45 -10.06 8.02
CA GLN A 167 10.85 -9.96 8.41
C GLN A 167 11.03 -10.20 9.90
N LEU A 168 12.15 -10.81 10.26
CA LEU A 168 12.66 -10.97 11.61
C LEU A 168 14.14 -10.56 11.63
N ASN A 169 14.52 -9.66 12.54
CA ASN A 169 15.92 -9.25 12.74
C ASN A 169 16.64 -8.81 11.44
N GLY A 170 15.92 -8.12 10.54
CA GLY A 170 16.49 -7.64 9.28
C GLY A 170 16.47 -8.65 8.13
N GLN A 171 16.10 -9.91 8.38
CA GLN A 171 15.96 -10.93 7.35
C GLN A 171 14.49 -11.23 7.10
N GLY A 172 14.06 -11.22 5.85
CA GLY A 172 12.67 -11.46 5.53
C GLY A 172 12.47 -12.32 4.30
N ASN A 173 11.21 -12.67 4.08
CA ASN A 173 10.76 -13.46 2.94
C ASN A 173 9.41 -12.93 2.46
N ALA A 174 9.10 -13.21 1.19
CA ALA A 174 7.78 -12.98 0.66
C ALA A 174 6.79 -14.02 1.22
N TRP A 175 5.56 -13.58 1.46
CA TRP A 175 4.43 -14.40 1.90
C TRP A 175 3.21 -14.01 1.08
N ILE A 176 2.39 -15.00 0.72
CA ILE A 176 1.09 -14.72 0.13
C ILE A 176 0.06 -14.71 1.24
N PHE A 177 -0.97 -13.87 1.10
CA PHE A 177 -2.08 -13.87 2.04
C PHE A 177 -3.41 -13.68 1.34
N THR A 178 -4.46 -14.12 2.02
CA THR A 178 -5.84 -13.84 1.64
C THR A 178 -6.53 -13.21 2.84
N ARG A 179 -7.38 -12.21 2.60
CA ARG A 179 -8.21 -11.63 3.64
C ARG A 179 -9.67 -11.73 3.22
N LYS A 180 -10.51 -12.18 4.16
CA LYS A 180 -11.96 -12.21 4.02
C LYS A 180 -12.61 -11.63 5.27
N GLY A 181 -12.84 -10.33 5.24
CA GLY A 181 -13.39 -9.58 6.36
C GLY A 181 -12.47 -9.61 7.58
N LYS A 182 -12.80 -10.46 8.56
CA LYS A 182 -12.05 -10.64 9.81
C LYS A 182 -11.06 -11.80 9.77
N GLU A 183 -11.13 -12.67 8.77
CA GLU A 183 -10.19 -13.79 8.63
C GLU A 183 -9.03 -13.39 7.71
N LEU A 184 -7.81 -13.72 8.13
CA LEU A 184 -6.58 -13.57 7.35
C LEU A 184 -5.86 -14.93 7.32
N GLU A 185 -5.64 -15.45 6.13
CA GLU A 185 -4.79 -16.63 5.93
C GLU A 185 -3.44 -16.19 5.34
N ILE A 186 -2.34 -16.77 5.84
CA ILE A 186 -0.99 -16.47 5.39
C ILE A 186 -0.33 -17.77 4.95
N PHE A 187 0.24 -17.76 3.74
CA PHE A 187 0.79 -18.90 3.02
C PHE A 187 2.27 -18.67 2.72
N GLN A 188 3.07 -19.73 2.88
CA GLN A 188 4.43 -19.71 2.34
C GLN A 188 4.40 -19.47 0.83
N THR A 189 5.35 -18.70 0.32
CA THR A 189 5.56 -18.60 -1.13
C THR A 189 6.37 -19.77 -1.64
N VAL A 190 5.96 -20.35 -2.75
CA VAL A 190 6.76 -21.30 -3.54
C VAL A 190 7.23 -20.57 -4.80
N ASN A 191 8.55 -20.47 -4.99
CA ASN A 191 9.11 -19.95 -6.24
C ASN A 191 9.05 -21.05 -7.31
N THR A 192 8.32 -20.80 -8.40
CA THR A 192 8.18 -21.73 -9.53
C THR A 192 9.07 -21.35 -10.71
N ALA A 193 9.78 -20.24 -10.63
CA ALA A 193 10.71 -19.79 -11.66
C ALA A 193 12.03 -20.57 -11.61
N GLN A 194 12.70 -20.69 -12.74
CA GLN A 194 14.09 -21.17 -12.81
C GLN A 194 15.05 -20.16 -12.16
N ALA A 195 16.30 -20.59 -11.90
CA ALA A 195 17.29 -19.78 -11.20
C ALA A 195 17.71 -18.50 -11.97
N ASP A 196 17.56 -18.49 -13.29
CA ASP A 196 17.85 -17.39 -14.21
C ASP A 196 16.60 -16.60 -14.64
N GLU A 197 15.43 -16.96 -14.11
CA GLU A 197 14.16 -16.29 -14.38
C GLU A 197 13.79 -15.33 -13.24
N GLN A 198 12.97 -14.33 -13.56
CA GLN A 198 12.34 -13.50 -12.52
C GLN A 198 11.50 -14.41 -11.60
N PRO A 199 11.59 -14.26 -10.26
CA PRO A 199 10.81 -15.08 -9.34
C PRO A 199 9.31 -15.05 -9.66
N GLN A 200 8.67 -16.21 -9.54
CA GLN A 200 7.22 -16.36 -9.69
C GLN A 200 6.71 -17.11 -8.48
N PHE A 201 5.91 -16.44 -7.66
CA PHE A 201 5.44 -16.95 -6.39
C PHE A 201 4.00 -17.45 -6.49
N THR A 202 3.79 -18.67 -6.03
CA THR A 202 2.47 -19.27 -5.83
C THR A 202 2.25 -19.60 -4.35
N PRO A 203 0.98 -19.67 -3.87
CA PRO A 203 0.70 -20.08 -2.51
C PRO A 203 1.10 -21.54 -2.29
N GLY A 204 1.95 -21.78 -1.30
CA GLY A 204 2.26 -23.10 -0.76
C GLY A 204 1.44 -23.40 0.49
N ASP A 205 2.09 -23.99 1.49
CA ASP A 205 1.45 -24.32 2.76
C ASP A 205 0.86 -23.09 3.46
N ARG A 206 -0.40 -23.18 3.88
CA ARG A 206 -1.01 -22.24 4.82
C ARG A 206 -0.32 -22.37 6.18
N LYS A 207 0.35 -21.32 6.63
CA LYS A 207 1.07 -21.30 7.92
C LYS A 207 0.28 -20.68 9.04
N TRP A 208 -0.51 -19.65 8.76
CA TRP A 208 -1.34 -19.01 9.76
C TRP A 208 -2.77 -18.81 9.26
N VAL A 209 -3.71 -18.96 10.19
CA VAL A 209 -5.05 -18.38 10.10
C VAL A 209 -5.20 -17.46 11.31
N LEU A 210 -5.51 -16.20 11.05
CA LEU A 210 -5.73 -15.17 12.06
C LEU A 210 -7.16 -14.67 11.99
N GLU A 211 -7.76 -14.38 13.14
CA GLU A 211 -9.07 -13.75 13.22
C GLU A 211 -8.97 -12.39 13.93
N LYS A 212 -9.51 -11.34 13.31
CA LYS A 212 -9.52 -9.98 13.84
C LYS A 212 -10.53 -9.85 14.99
N GLN A 213 -10.06 -9.31 16.12
CA GLN A 213 -10.90 -9.05 17.31
C GLN A 213 -11.92 -7.94 17.01
#